data_AF-A0A919PL74-F1
#
_entry.id   AF-A0A919PL74-F1
#
_cell.length_a   1.000
_cell.length_b   1.000
_cell.length_c   1.000
_cell.angle_alpha   90.00
_cell.angle_beta   90.00
_cell.angle_gamma   90.00
#
_symmetry.space_group_name_H-M   'P 1'
#
loop_
_entity.id
_entity.type
_entity.pdbx_description
1 polymer ?
#
loop_
_entity_poly.entity_id
_entity_poly.type
_entity_poly.pdbx_seq_one_letter_code
_entity_poly.pdbx_strand_id
1 'polypeptide(L)'
;MGLFKRRVLPPVERLMAAAGLPTAGGPIPMPDLAMEVTRRGNGRIGRVLAVVEELLAAGGDDEIVALRLIEEVQNVLSHGSEGFLTTADVLPLRGLRTVEGWETADRFWAAVVDWCDVNAVELKPAAALDVIQHPALRATIWPTCRRLADGRRVDLADVLQYEKATGIPMTAFRPA
;
A
#
# COMPACT_ATOMS: atom_id res chain seq x y z
N MET A 1 8.83 43.14 -4.16
CA MET A 1 7.95 41.97 -4.37
C MET A 1 8.70 40.73 -3.91
N GLY A 2 8.33 40.18 -2.75
CA GLY A 2 8.97 38.96 -2.23
C GLY A 2 8.50 37.74 -3.02
N LEU A 3 9.44 37.02 -3.63
CA LEU A 3 9.23 35.67 -4.15
C LEU A 3 8.89 34.77 -2.97
N PHE A 4 7.61 34.54 -2.71
CA PHE A 4 7.18 33.45 -1.85
C PHE A 4 7.64 32.15 -2.53
N LYS A 5 8.79 31.62 -2.11
CA LYS A 5 9.19 30.25 -2.46
C LYS A 5 8.05 29.35 -2.01
N ARG A 6 7.34 28.77 -2.97
CA ARG A 6 6.25 27.83 -2.70
C ARG A 6 6.87 26.69 -1.89
N ARG A 7 6.52 26.58 -0.61
CA ARG A 7 7.03 25.53 0.27
C ARG A 7 6.59 24.20 -0.33
N VAL A 8 7.55 23.34 -0.67
CA VAL A 8 7.25 21.98 -1.12
C VAL A 8 6.57 21.28 0.06
N LEU A 9 5.40 20.69 -0.20
CA LEU A 9 4.69 19.91 0.82
C LEU A 9 5.50 18.66 1.16
N PRO A 10 5.50 18.20 2.43
CA PRO A 10 5.99 16.88 2.80
C PRO A 10 5.35 15.75 1.97
N PRO A 11 6.01 14.59 1.80
CA PRO A 11 5.54 13.51 0.95
C PRO A 11 4.08 13.09 1.16
N VAL A 12 3.68 12.86 2.42
CA VAL A 12 2.31 12.45 2.75
C VAL A 12 1.30 13.55 2.39
N GLU A 13 1.62 14.82 2.62
CA GLU A 13 0.75 15.95 2.25
C GLU A 13 0.65 16.14 0.73
N ARG A 14 1.70 15.81 -0.03
CA ARG A 14 1.64 15.77 -1.51
C ARG A 14 0.67 14.69 -1.98
N LEU A 15 0.74 13.50 -1.40
CA LEU A 15 -0.15 12.38 -1.71
C LEU A 15 -1.60 12.71 -1.32
N MET A 16 -1.82 13.30 -0.15
CA MET A 16 -3.14 13.80 0.27
C MET A 16 -3.68 14.87 -0.68
N ALA A 17 -2.87 15.84 -1.09
CA ALA A 17 -3.28 16.86 -2.05
C ALA A 17 -3.65 16.24 -3.40
N ALA A 18 -2.91 15.23 -3.87
CA ALA A 18 -3.25 14.48 -5.08
C ALA A 18 -4.54 13.67 -4.95
N ALA A 19 -4.79 13.10 -3.77
CA ALA A 19 -6.05 12.48 -3.38
C ALA A 19 -7.18 13.51 -3.14
N GLY A 20 -6.87 14.81 -3.21
CA GLY A 20 -7.74 15.96 -2.93
C GLY A 20 -8.35 15.94 -1.54
N LEU A 21 -7.52 15.53 -0.56
CA LEU A 21 -7.76 15.61 0.86
C LEU A 21 -7.19 16.91 1.45
N PRO A 22 -7.77 17.44 2.54
CA PRO A 22 -7.29 18.66 3.16
C PRO A 22 -5.91 18.45 3.80
N THR A 23 -4.96 19.36 3.55
CA THR A 23 -3.60 19.31 4.14
C THR A 23 -3.42 20.24 5.34
N ALA A 24 -4.36 21.16 5.59
CA ALA A 24 -4.25 22.16 6.66
C ALA A 24 -4.28 21.59 8.09
N GLY A 25 -4.59 20.30 8.26
CA GLY A 25 -4.56 19.58 9.54
C GLY A 25 -3.33 18.69 9.76
N GLY A 26 -2.37 18.70 8.82
CA GLY A 26 -1.23 17.77 8.82
C GLY A 26 -1.57 16.41 8.17
N PRO A 27 -0.61 15.47 8.19
CA PRO A 27 -0.75 14.18 7.52
C PRO A 27 -1.78 13.27 8.20
N ILE A 28 -2.58 12.58 7.41
CA ILE A 28 -3.41 11.45 7.88
C ILE A 28 -2.61 10.14 7.87
N PRO A 29 -3.07 9.10 8.60
CA PRO A 29 -2.48 7.77 8.50
C PRO A 29 -2.48 7.24 7.06
N MET A 30 -1.38 6.57 6.66
CA MET A 30 -1.24 5.97 5.33
C MET A 30 -2.35 4.95 5.01
N PRO A 31 -2.79 4.09 5.95
CA PRO A 31 -3.91 3.18 5.73
C PRO A 31 -5.20 3.90 5.32
N ASP A 32 -5.51 5.03 5.97
CA ASP A 32 -6.69 5.83 5.65
C ASP A 32 -6.58 6.46 4.25
N LEU A 33 -5.39 6.92 3.88
CA LEU A 33 -5.12 7.43 2.53
C LEU A 33 -5.30 6.33 1.48
N ALA A 34 -4.75 5.13 1.71
CA ALA A 34 -4.89 3.98 0.80
C ALA A 34 -6.36 3.59 0.61
N MET A 35 -7.13 3.52 1.71
CA MET A 35 -8.56 3.25 1.66
C MET A 35 -9.32 4.31 0.86
N GLU A 36 -8.97 5.59 0.99
CA GLU A 36 -9.68 6.65 0.30
C GLU A 36 -9.35 6.68 -1.20
N VAL A 37 -8.08 6.54 -1.59
CA VAL A 37 -7.67 6.61 -3.01
C VAL A 37 -8.13 5.38 -3.80
N THR A 38 -8.34 4.24 -3.14
CA THR A 38 -8.83 3.01 -3.78
C THR A 38 -10.35 2.96 -3.92
N ARG A 39 -11.11 3.91 -3.37
CA ARG A 39 -12.56 3.97 -3.59
C ARG A 39 -12.89 4.30 -5.04
N ARG A 40 -13.83 3.56 -5.65
CA ARG A 40 -14.27 3.81 -7.04
C ARG A 40 -14.77 5.24 -7.27
N GLY A 41 -15.43 5.82 -6.26
CA GLY A 41 -15.97 7.19 -6.33
C GLY A 41 -14.92 8.30 -6.19
N ASN A 42 -13.69 8.00 -5.78
CA ASN A 42 -12.67 9.02 -5.55
C ASN A 42 -12.09 9.56 -6.87
N GLY A 43 -11.81 8.67 -7.84
CA GLY A 43 -11.38 9.04 -9.19
C GLY A 43 -9.99 9.71 -9.27
N ARG A 44 -9.19 9.72 -8.20
CA ARG A 44 -7.88 10.40 -8.16
C ARG A 44 -6.68 9.47 -8.04
N ILE A 45 -6.88 8.15 -8.05
CA ILE A 45 -5.77 7.19 -7.91
C ILE A 45 -4.65 7.42 -8.93
N GLY A 46 -4.96 7.74 -10.19
CA GLY A 46 -3.93 8.05 -11.20
C GLY A 46 -3.08 9.28 -10.85
N ARG A 47 -3.66 10.31 -10.22
CA ARG A 47 -2.91 11.49 -9.75
C ARG A 47 -2.02 11.16 -8.57
N VAL A 48 -2.52 10.30 -7.67
CA VAL A 48 -1.75 9.83 -6.52
C VAL A 48 -0.56 8.98 -6.98
N LEU A 49 -0.76 8.08 -7.94
CA LEU A 49 0.31 7.28 -8.53
C LEU A 49 1.34 8.14 -9.28
N ALA A 50 0.94 9.25 -9.90
CA ALA A 50 1.88 10.21 -10.48
C ALA A 50 2.78 10.86 -9.40
N VAL A 51 2.22 11.19 -8.23
CA VAL A 51 3.04 11.68 -7.10
C VAL A 51 3.93 10.58 -6.53
N VAL A 52 3.44 9.33 -6.45
CA VAL A 52 4.27 8.16 -6.07
C VAL A 52 5.47 8.03 -7.01
N GLU A 53 5.27 8.14 -8.32
CA GLU A 53 6.35 8.09 -9.32
C GLU A 53 7.41 9.19 -9.08
N GLU A 54 6.98 10.41 -8.75
CA GLU A 54 7.88 11.51 -8.40
C GLU A 54 8.67 11.26 -7.10
N LEU A 55 8.01 10.71 -6.08
CA LEU A 55 8.62 10.39 -4.79
C LEU A 55 9.64 9.25 -4.91
N LEU A 56 9.33 8.21 -5.68
CA LEU A 56 10.29 7.14 -6.01
C LEU A 56 11.50 7.70 -6.75
N ALA A 57 11.32 8.67 -7.65
CA ALA A 57 12.43 9.31 -8.35
C ALA A 57 13.31 10.19 -7.44
N ALA A 58 12.76 10.74 -6.36
CA ALA A 58 13.50 11.56 -5.40
C ALA A 58 14.42 10.73 -4.49
N GLY A 59 14.06 9.47 -4.22
CA GLY A 59 14.84 8.57 -3.36
C GLY A 59 14.75 8.91 -1.86
N GLY A 60 15.46 8.15 -1.03
CA GLY A 60 15.57 8.42 0.41
C GLY A 60 14.24 8.24 1.14
N ASP A 61 13.89 9.18 2.03
CA ASP A 61 12.65 9.10 2.82
C ASP A 61 11.38 9.20 1.96
N ASP A 62 11.45 9.92 0.83
CA ASP A 62 10.33 10.07 -0.11
C ASP A 62 9.97 8.72 -0.75
N GLU A 63 10.99 7.94 -1.13
CA GLU A 63 10.84 6.60 -1.68
C GLU A 63 10.20 5.64 -0.67
N ILE A 64 10.60 5.71 0.61
CA ILE A 64 10.02 4.88 1.68
C ILE A 64 8.52 5.16 1.82
N VAL A 65 8.12 6.44 1.79
CA VAL A 65 6.70 6.83 1.85
C VAL A 65 5.94 6.32 0.62
N ALA A 66 6.54 6.39 -0.56
CA ALA A 66 5.94 5.94 -1.81
C ALA A 66 5.74 4.42 -1.84
N LEU A 67 6.77 3.64 -1.49
CA LEU A 67 6.70 2.18 -1.41
C LEU A 67 5.67 1.72 -0.37
N ARG A 68 5.62 2.39 0.78
CA ARG A 68 4.60 2.12 1.79
C ARG A 68 3.19 2.32 1.24
N LEU A 69 2.91 3.42 0.55
CA LEU A 69 1.58 3.63 -0.03
C LEU A 69 1.25 2.56 -1.09
N ILE A 70 2.21 2.17 -1.93
CA ILE A 70 2.02 1.10 -2.93
C ILE A 70 1.57 -0.19 -2.23
N GLU A 71 2.26 -0.58 -1.17
CA GLU A 71 1.94 -1.78 -0.39
C GLU A 71 0.52 -1.71 0.21
N GLU A 72 0.19 -0.59 0.87
CA GLU A 72 -1.11 -0.41 1.52
C GLU A 72 -2.24 -0.45 0.48
N VAL A 73 -2.03 0.15 -0.71
CA VAL A 73 -2.97 0.06 -1.84
C VAL A 73 -3.12 -1.38 -2.33
N GLN A 74 -2.02 -2.13 -2.54
CA GLN A 74 -2.09 -3.54 -2.94
C GLN A 74 -2.89 -4.37 -1.95
N ASN A 75 -2.62 -4.19 -0.65
CA ASN A 75 -3.27 -4.93 0.40
C ASN A 75 -4.77 -4.63 0.42
N VAL A 76 -5.19 -3.36 0.32
CA VAL A 76 -6.62 -2.99 0.21
C VAL A 76 -7.28 -3.64 -1.01
N LEU A 77 -6.65 -3.54 -2.19
CA LEU A 77 -7.23 -4.06 -3.44
C LEU A 77 -7.32 -5.60 -3.44
N SER A 78 -6.44 -6.29 -2.71
CA SER A 78 -6.44 -7.75 -2.62
C SER A 78 -7.75 -8.31 -2.03
N HIS A 79 -8.46 -7.53 -1.21
CA HIS A 79 -9.72 -7.97 -0.60
C HIS A 79 -10.89 -8.03 -1.59
N GLY A 80 -10.79 -7.40 -2.77
CA GLY A 80 -11.80 -7.50 -3.84
C GLY A 80 -13.19 -6.98 -3.46
N SER A 81 -13.28 -6.06 -2.49
CA SER A 81 -14.54 -5.58 -1.95
C SER A 81 -15.32 -4.67 -2.92
N GLU A 82 -16.65 -4.78 -2.87
CA GLU A 82 -17.54 -3.83 -3.52
C GLU A 82 -17.26 -2.39 -3.04
N GLY A 83 -17.35 -1.43 -3.97
CA GLY A 83 -17.07 -0.01 -3.72
C GLY A 83 -15.60 0.41 -3.87
N PHE A 84 -14.68 -0.56 -3.98
CA PHE A 84 -13.26 -0.31 -4.23
C PHE A 84 -12.88 -0.66 -5.67
N LEU A 85 -11.81 -0.03 -6.15
CA LEU A 85 -11.15 -0.41 -7.39
C LEU A 85 -10.63 -1.85 -7.28
N THR A 86 -10.42 -2.46 -8.43
CA THR A 86 -9.73 -3.75 -8.53
C THR A 86 -8.26 -3.52 -8.88
N THR A 87 -7.42 -4.52 -8.65
CA THR A 87 -6.03 -4.49 -9.14
C THR A 87 -5.98 -4.17 -10.64
N ALA A 88 -6.85 -4.78 -11.45
CA ALA A 88 -6.90 -4.56 -12.90
C ALA A 88 -7.21 -3.08 -13.28
N ASP A 89 -7.98 -2.36 -12.45
CA ASP A 89 -8.24 -0.93 -12.68
C ASP A 89 -7.00 -0.06 -12.43
N VAL A 90 -6.11 -0.50 -11.54
CA VAL A 90 -4.96 0.28 -11.06
C VAL A 90 -3.70 -0.01 -11.87
N LEU A 91 -3.48 -1.26 -12.30
CA LEU A 91 -2.26 -1.66 -13.01
C LEU A 91 -1.92 -0.75 -14.22
N PRO A 92 -2.88 -0.33 -15.07
CA PRO A 92 -2.61 0.51 -16.24
C PRO A 92 -2.23 1.96 -15.92
N LEU A 93 -2.44 2.41 -14.68
CA LEU A 93 -2.23 3.80 -14.26
C LEU A 93 -0.82 4.07 -13.71
N ARG A 94 -0.01 3.02 -13.55
CA ARG A 94 1.32 3.07 -12.96
C ARG A 94 2.35 3.62 -13.94
N GLY A 95 3.24 4.47 -13.45
CA GLY A 95 4.48 4.85 -14.15
C GLY A 95 5.56 3.77 -14.05
N LEU A 96 6.71 4.00 -14.70
CA LEU A 96 7.81 3.04 -14.78
C LEU A 96 8.30 2.59 -13.39
N ARG A 97 8.60 3.54 -12.48
CA ARG A 97 9.08 3.22 -11.12
C ARG A 97 7.97 2.65 -10.28
N THR A 98 6.74 3.11 -10.48
CA THR A 98 5.57 2.59 -9.78
C THR A 98 5.33 1.11 -10.14
N VAL A 99 5.61 0.68 -11.38
CA VAL A 99 5.59 -0.74 -11.76
C VAL A 99 6.64 -1.52 -10.97
N GLU A 100 7.88 -1.04 -10.92
CA GLU A 100 8.96 -1.70 -10.17
C GLU A 100 8.63 -1.81 -8.67
N GLY A 101 8.22 -0.71 -8.04
CA GLY A 101 7.83 -0.68 -6.63
C GLY A 101 6.65 -1.62 -6.35
N TRP A 102 5.70 -1.71 -7.30
CA TRP A 102 4.57 -2.62 -7.18
C TRP A 102 5.00 -4.09 -7.22
N GLU A 103 5.81 -4.46 -8.21
CA GLU A 103 6.31 -5.84 -8.34
C GLU A 103 7.22 -6.23 -7.17
N THR A 104 7.97 -5.28 -6.62
CA THR A 104 8.79 -5.49 -5.43
C THR A 104 7.94 -5.86 -4.22
N ALA A 105 6.85 -5.12 -3.97
CA ALA A 105 5.91 -5.48 -2.90
C ALA A 105 5.25 -6.85 -3.17
N ASP A 106 4.83 -7.14 -4.40
CA ASP A 106 4.26 -8.44 -4.76
C ASP A 106 5.24 -9.59 -4.50
N ARG A 107 6.51 -9.45 -4.91
CA ARG A 107 7.55 -10.46 -4.64
C ARG A 107 7.80 -10.66 -3.16
N PHE A 108 7.77 -9.60 -2.35
CA PHE A 108 7.93 -9.71 -0.91
C PHE A 108 6.83 -10.57 -0.29
N TRP A 109 5.58 -10.21 -0.54
CA TRP A 109 4.45 -10.95 0.02
C TRP A 109 4.40 -12.39 -0.51
N ALA A 110 4.77 -12.64 -1.76
CA ALA A 110 4.92 -13.99 -2.29
C ALA A 110 6.00 -14.79 -1.55
N ALA A 111 7.16 -14.20 -1.25
CA ALA A 111 8.23 -14.87 -0.50
C ALA A 111 7.79 -15.24 0.93
N VAL A 112 7.00 -14.39 1.58
CA VAL A 112 6.41 -14.71 2.90
C VAL A 112 5.46 -15.90 2.79
N VAL A 113 4.58 -15.92 1.79
CA VAL A 113 3.64 -17.03 1.54
C VAL A 113 4.38 -18.33 1.25
N ASP A 114 5.36 -18.30 0.35
CA ASP A 114 6.18 -19.46 -0.01
C ASP A 114 6.91 -20.02 1.22
N TRP A 115 7.45 -19.14 2.06
CA TRP A 115 8.09 -19.55 3.32
C TRP A 115 7.08 -20.18 4.28
N CYS A 116 5.88 -19.61 4.43
CA CYS A 116 4.83 -20.20 5.26
C CYS A 116 4.47 -21.61 4.76
N ASP A 117 4.30 -21.78 3.46
CA ASP A 117 3.95 -23.06 2.83
C ASP A 117 5.07 -24.11 3.03
N VAL A 118 6.34 -23.73 2.83
CA VAL A 118 7.50 -24.61 3.04
C VAL A 118 7.66 -25.02 4.51
N ASN A 119 7.34 -24.13 5.44
CA ASN A 119 7.54 -24.35 6.88
C ASN A 119 6.26 -24.78 7.61
N ALA A 120 5.18 -25.10 6.89
CA ALA A 120 3.89 -25.50 7.44
C ALA A 120 3.31 -24.50 8.45
N VAL A 121 3.54 -23.20 8.24
CA VAL A 121 2.89 -22.13 9.01
C VAL A 121 1.48 -21.94 8.45
N GLU A 122 0.47 -22.19 9.30
CA GLU A 122 -0.93 -22.12 8.87
C GLU A 122 -1.40 -20.69 8.63
N LEU A 123 -1.62 -20.34 7.35
CA LEU A 123 -2.27 -19.10 6.97
C LEU A 123 -3.77 -19.16 7.20
N LYS A 124 -4.32 -18.11 7.84
CA LYS A 124 -5.73 -18.05 8.22
C LYS A 124 -6.64 -17.82 6.99
N PRO A 125 -7.93 -18.19 7.05
CA PRO A 125 -8.90 -17.80 6.03
C PRO A 125 -9.13 -16.28 5.96
N ALA A 126 -9.26 -15.73 4.75
CA ALA A 126 -9.59 -14.33 4.53
C ALA A 126 -11.08 -14.02 4.75
N ALA A 127 -11.97 -15.01 4.65
CA ALA A 127 -13.44 -14.81 4.71
C ALA A 127 -13.92 -14.10 6.00
N ALA A 128 -13.19 -14.23 7.11
CA ALA A 128 -13.49 -13.52 8.35
C ALA A 128 -13.32 -11.99 8.25
N LEU A 129 -12.63 -11.50 7.22
CA LEU A 129 -12.44 -10.07 6.96
C LEU A 129 -13.59 -9.46 6.14
N ASP A 130 -14.29 -10.29 5.35
CA ASP A 130 -15.39 -9.87 4.48
C ASP A 130 -16.60 -9.37 5.28
N VAL A 131 -16.76 -9.86 6.50
CA VAL A 131 -17.87 -9.47 7.40
C VAL A 131 -17.64 -8.14 8.11
N ILE A 132 -16.43 -7.58 8.07
CA ILE A 132 -16.12 -6.30 8.72
C ILE A 132 -16.87 -5.21 7.96
N GLN A 133 -17.88 -4.59 8.57
CA GLN A 133 -18.62 -3.46 7.95
C GLN A 133 -18.16 -2.09 8.45
N HIS A 134 -17.57 -2.01 9.64
CA HIS A 134 -17.19 -0.74 10.24
C HIS A 134 -16.01 -0.10 9.48
N PRO A 135 -16.17 1.11 8.88
CA PRO A 135 -15.15 1.68 7.99
C PRO A 135 -13.78 1.85 8.64
N ALA A 136 -13.73 2.35 9.89
CA ALA A 136 -12.46 2.52 10.59
C ALA A 136 -11.78 1.18 10.90
N LEU A 137 -12.56 0.10 11.09
CA LEU A 137 -11.97 -1.22 11.34
C LEU A 137 -11.40 -1.81 10.05
N ARG A 138 -12.04 -1.57 8.90
CA ARG A 138 -11.48 -1.92 7.58
C ARG A 138 -10.16 -1.18 7.35
N ALA A 139 -10.13 0.13 7.61
CA ALA A 139 -8.92 0.94 7.43
C ALA A 139 -7.75 0.52 8.32
N THR A 140 -8.04 -0.05 9.50
CA THR A 140 -7.00 -0.63 10.36
C THR A 140 -6.54 -2.01 9.89
N ILE A 141 -7.47 -2.88 9.45
CA ILE A 141 -7.15 -4.31 9.23
C ILE A 141 -6.71 -4.59 7.80
N TRP A 142 -7.47 -4.14 6.80
CA TRP A 142 -7.23 -4.52 5.41
C TRP A 142 -5.84 -4.13 4.90
N PRO A 143 -5.30 -2.95 5.23
CA PRO A 143 -3.98 -2.57 4.73
C PRO A 143 -2.83 -3.39 5.38
N THR A 144 -3.10 -4.06 6.50
CA THR A 144 -2.11 -4.88 7.25
C THR A 144 -2.08 -6.35 6.84
N CYS A 145 -2.90 -6.76 5.87
CA CYS A 145 -2.94 -8.15 5.42
C CYS A 145 -3.35 -8.25 3.95
N ARG A 146 -2.89 -9.31 3.29
CA ARG A 146 -3.18 -9.59 1.90
C ARG A 146 -4.05 -10.83 1.77
N ARG A 147 -5.17 -10.69 1.08
CA ARG A 147 -6.00 -11.82 0.66
C ARG A 147 -5.36 -12.50 -0.55
N LEU A 148 -5.24 -13.81 -0.49
CA LEU A 148 -4.68 -14.65 -1.55
C LEU A 148 -5.80 -15.20 -2.45
N ALA A 149 -5.43 -15.63 -3.66
CA ALA A 149 -6.37 -16.17 -4.63
C ALA A 149 -7.06 -17.47 -4.17
N ASP A 150 -6.40 -18.24 -3.30
CA ASP A 150 -6.94 -19.46 -2.70
C ASP A 150 -7.85 -19.20 -1.48
N GLY A 151 -8.09 -17.92 -1.14
CA GLY A 151 -8.95 -17.51 -0.04
C GLY A 151 -8.27 -17.48 1.34
N ARG A 152 -6.98 -17.82 1.43
CA ARG A 152 -6.17 -17.57 2.63
C ARG A 152 -5.79 -16.09 2.72
N ARG A 153 -5.27 -15.68 3.87
CA ARG A 153 -4.62 -14.38 4.06
C ARG A 153 -3.25 -14.55 4.68
N VAL A 154 -2.35 -13.67 4.29
CA VAL A 154 -1.06 -13.45 4.94
C VAL A 154 -1.11 -12.09 5.65
N ASP A 155 -0.71 -12.04 6.91
CA ASP A 155 -0.79 -10.84 7.75
C ASP A 155 0.55 -10.48 8.41
N LEU A 156 0.58 -9.36 9.14
CA LEU A 156 1.80 -8.89 9.80
C LEU A 156 2.41 -9.91 10.77
N ALA A 157 1.61 -10.81 11.38
CA ALA A 157 2.18 -11.83 12.26
C ALA A 157 2.97 -12.87 11.46
N ASP A 158 2.57 -13.17 10.23
CA ASP A 158 3.30 -14.05 9.31
C ASP A 158 4.59 -13.36 8.83
N VAL A 159 4.51 -12.07 8.48
CA VAL A 159 5.68 -11.25 8.15
C VAL A 159 6.70 -11.25 9.29
N LEU A 160 6.28 -11.01 10.53
CA LEU A 160 7.18 -11.00 11.69
C LEU A 160 7.87 -12.36 11.91
N GLN A 161 7.16 -13.46 11.65
CA GLN A 161 7.74 -14.81 11.73
C GLN A 161 8.76 -15.05 10.62
N TYR A 162 8.44 -14.63 9.40
CA TYR A 162 9.34 -14.68 8.25
C TYR A 162 10.63 -13.87 8.48
N GLU A 163 10.50 -12.62 8.93
CA GLU A 163 11.65 -11.75 9.22
C GLU A 163 12.54 -12.37 10.31
N LYS A 164 11.94 -12.91 11.36
CA LYS A 164 12.67 -13.57 12.45
C LYS A 164 13.43 -14.82 11.97
N ALA A 165 12.86 -15.56 11.01
CA ALA A 165 13.45 -16.79 10.50
C ALA A 165 14.54 -16.53 9.45
N THR A 166 14.36 -15.52 8.59
CA THR A 166 15.22 -15.29 7.41
C THR A 166 16.20 -14.13 7.59
N GLY A 167 15.93 -13.22 8.53
CA GLY A 167 16.66 -11.97 8.68
C GLY A 167 16.39 -10.95 7.57
N ILE A 168 15.42 -11.20 6.67
CA ILE A 168 15.06 -10.31 5.57
C ILE A 168 13.89 -9.44 6.03
N PRO A 169 14.09 -8.15 6.35
CA PRO A 169 12.99 -7.27 6.74
C PRO A 169 12.14 -6.89 5.52
N MET A 170 10.88 -6.52 5.78
CA MET A 170 9.94 -5.97 4.79
C MET A 170 10.50 -4.77 4.04
N THR A 171 11.38 -3.99 4.67
CA THR A 171 12.06 -2.84 4.08
C THR A 171 13.32 -3.18 3.27
N ALA A 172 13.81 -4.42 3.29
CA ALA A 172 15.07 -4.81 2.64
C ALA A 172 14.99 -5.08 1.13
N PHE A 173 13.81 -5.01 0.50
CA PHE A 173 13.69 -5.19 -0.95
C PHE A 173 13.96 -3.91 -1.76
N ARG A 174 14.80 -3.01 -1.23
CA ARG A 174 15.39 -1.92 -2.04
C ARG A 174 16.15 -2.56 -3.22
N PRO A 175 15.97 -2.10 -4.47
CA PRO A 175 17.00 -2.34 -5.47
C PRO A 175 18.30 -1.74 -4.94
N ALA A 176 19.39 -2.50 -5.02
CA ALA A 176 20.72 -2.00 -4.74
C ALA A 176 21.13 -0.90 -5.73
#